data_AF-A0A7C4D936-F1
#
_entry.id   AF-A0A7C4D936-F1
#
_cell.length_a   1.000
_cell.length_b   1.000
_cell.length_c   1.000
_cell.angle_alpha   90.00
_cell.angle_beta   90.00
_cell.angle_gamma   90.00
#
_symmetry.space_group_name_H-M   'P 1'
#
loop_
_entity.id
_entity.type
_entity.pdbx_description
1 polymer ?
#
loop_
_entity_poly.entity_id
_entity_poly.type
_entity_poly.pdbx_seq_one_letter_code
_entity_poly.pdbx_strand_id
1 'polypeptide(L)' 'MLFRVKITKCVDIVVEASDLNEVMDFADNLLRECTNAEKVFIHSIDKGFNELIDKGVIYRKLVK' A
#
# COMPACT_ATOMS: atom_id res chain seq x y z
N MET A 1 6.51 -9.40 -6.01
CA MET A 1 5.55 -9.61 -4.90
C MET A 1 4.41 -8.63 -5.06
N LEU A 2 3.19 -8.99 -4.64
CA LEU A 2 2.06 -8.07 -4.71
C LEU A 2 1.84 -7.39 -3.36
N PHE A 3 1.58 -6.09 -3.41
CA PHE A 3 1.27 -5.29 -2.24
C PHE A 3 0.04 -4.43 -2.52
N ARG A 4 -0.81 -4.26 -1.51
CA ARG A 4 -1.90 -3.28 -1.57
C ARG A 4 -1.49 -2.05 -0.77
N VAL A 5 -1.45 -0.90 -1.42
CA VAL A 5 -1.18 0.40 -0.83
C VAL A 5 -2.49 1.13 -0.66
N LYS A 6 -2.85 1.43 0.60
CA LYS A 6 -4.04 2.19 0.95
C LYS A 6 -3.64 3.46 1.69
N ILE A 7 -3.76 4.59 1.00
CA ILE A 7 -3.66 5.93 1.58
C ILE A 7 -5.09 6.42 1.80
N THR A 8 -5.53 6.45 3.05
CA THR A 8 -6.92 6.79 3.40
C THR A 8 -7.31 8.14 2.83
N LYS A 9 -8.53 8.24 2.27
CA LYS A 9 -9.07 9.45 1.63
C LYS A 9 -8.29 9.92 0.39
N CYS A 10 -7.43 9.07 -0.18
CA CYS A 10 -6.70 9.39 -1.41
C CYS A 10 -6.73 8.25 -2.43
N VAL A 11 -6.12 7.10 -2.11
CA VAL A 11 -5.91 6.01 -3.07
C VAL A 11 -5.91 4.64 -2.39
N ASP A 12 -6.40 3.63 -3.12
CA ASP A 12 -6.38 2.22 -2.73
C ASP A 12 -6.06 1.38 -3.96
N ILE A 13 -4.82 0.90 -4.06
CA ILE A 13 -4.28 0.25 -5.27
C ILE A 13 -3.44 -0.98 -4.92
N VAL A 14 -3.38 -1.93 -5.85
CA VAL A 14 -2.47 -3.07 -5.80
C VAL A 14 -1.31 -2.82 -6.76
N VAL A 15 -0.09 -3.03 -6.28
CA VAL A 15 1.15 -2.85 -7.04
C VAL A 15 1.99 -4.12 -6.98
N GLU A 16 2.74 -4.37 -8.03
CA GLU A 16 3.79 -5.38 -8.05
C GLU A 16 5.14 -4.72 -7.80
N ALA A 17 5.91 -5.23 -6.84
CA ALA A 17 7.22 -4.71 -6.45
C ALA A 17 8.16 -5.84 -6.04
N SER A 18 9.46 -5.57 -6.03
CA SER A 18 10.48 -6.55 -5.66
C SER A 18 10.53 -6.80 -4.16
N ASP A 19 10.38 -5.72 -3.37
CA ASP A 19 10.40 -5.77 -1.90
C ASP A 19 9.53 -4.66 -1.26
N LEU A 20 9.47 -4.65 0.08
CA LEU A 20 8.67 -3.70 0.85
C LEU A 20 9.23 -2.26 0.80
N ASN A 21 10.56 -2.09 0.71
CA ASN A 21 11.16 -0.76 0.74
C ASN A 21 10.78 0.02 -0.52
N GLU A 22 10.79 -0.64 -1.68
CA GLU A 22 10.32 -0.07 -2.94
C GLU A 22 8.87 0.44 -2.83
N VAL A 23 7.98 -0.33 -2.21
CA VAL A 23 6.57 0.05 -2.02
C VAL A 23 6.41 1.19 -1.02
N MET A 24 7.24 1.22 0.03
CA MET A 24 7.24 2.32 0.99
C MET A 24 7.67 3.63 0.34
N ASP A 25 8.73 3.63 -0.47
CA ASP A 25 9.18 4.81 -1.22
C ASP A 25 8.11 5.29 -2.21
N PHE A 26 7.47 4.36 -2.90
CA PHE A 26 6.33 4.65 -3.77
C PHE A 26 5.16 5.29 -3.01
N ALA A 27 4.78 4.72 -1.87
CA ALA A 27 3.69 5.24 -1.04
C ALA A 27 4.01 6.64 -0.49
N ASP A 28 5.26 6.89 -0.09
CA ASP A 28 5.71 8.20 0.39
C ASP A 28 5.73 9.25 -0.72
N ASN A 29 6.06 8.87 -1.96
CA ASN A 29 5.95 9.77 -3.10
C ASN A 29 4.48 10.10 -3.41
N LEU A 30 3.59 9.10 -3.44
CA LEU A 30 2.16 9.33 -3.62
C LEU A 30 1.55 10.21 -2.52
N LEU A 31 2.01 10.04 -1.27
CA LEU A 31 1.50 10.78 -0.13
C LEU A 31 1.67 12.30 -0.29
N ARG A 32 2.69 12.76 -1.03
CA ARG A 32 2.93 14.19 -1.32
C ARG A 32 1.79 14.83 -2.13
N GLU A 33 1.10 14.04 -2.94
CA GLU A 33 -0.05 14.46 -3.73
C GLU A 33 -1.38 14.32 -2.97
N CYS A 34 -1.37 13.62 -1.82
CA CYS A 34 -2.55 13.28 -1.03
C CYS A 34 -2.74 14.22 0.18
N THR A 35 -3.14 15.47 -0.06
CA THR A 35 -3.23 16.53 0.98
C THR A 35 -4.18 16.25 2.15
N ASN A 36 -5.19 15.39 1.98
CA ASN A 36 -6.16 15.02 3.02
C ASN A 36 -5.93 13.60 3.58
N ALA A 37 -4.77 13.00 3.32
CA ALA A 37 -4.44 11.68 3.83
C ALA A 37 -4.25 11.68 5.35
N GLU A 38 -4.79 10.68 6.03
CA GLU A 38 -4.64 10.51 7.48
C GLU A 38 -3.75 9.33 7.85
N LYS A 39 -3.79 8.26 7.04
CA LYS A 39 -3.10 7.00 7.30
C LYS A 39 -2.66 6.36 6.00
N VAL A 40 -1.51 5.69 6.06
CA VAL A 40 -1.02 4.79 5.01
C VAL A 40 -0.98 3.39 5.57
N PHE A 41 -1.51 2.43 4.80
CA PHE A 41 -1.42 1.00 5.08
C PHE A 41 -0.83 0.30 3.87
N ILE A 42 0.12 -0.62 4.11
CA ILE A 42 0.61 -1.54 3.09
C ILE A 42 0.28 -2.95 3.56
N HIS A 43 -0.39 -3.70 2.70
CA HIS A 43 -0.71 -5.10 2.92
C HIS A 43 0.13 -5.98 1.99
N SER A 44 0.46 -7.18 2.46
CA SER A 44 0.99 -8.23 1.58
C SER A 44 -0.16 -8.94 0.89
N ILE A 45 -0.05 -9.13 -0.42
CA ILE A 45 -1.05 -9.83 -1.24
C ILE A 45 -0.40 -11.06 -1.87
N ASP A 46 -1.08 -12.20 -1.77
CA ASP A 46 -0.74 -13.40 -2.53
C ASP A 46 -1.65 -13.54 -3.75
N LYS A 47 -1.11 -14.10 -4.82
CA LYS A 47 -1.89 -14.48 -6.00
C LYS A 47 -2.42 -15.90 -5.82
N GLY A 48 -3.73 -16.02 -5.56
CA GLY A 48 -4.45 -17.29 -5.61
C GLY A 48 -4.72 -17.73 -7.05
N PHE A 49 -5.44 -18.84 -7.22
CA PHE A 49 -5.72 -19.40 -8.54
C PHE A 49 -6.54 -18.44 -9.43
N ASN A 50 -7.56 -17.78 -8.86
CA ASN A 50 -8.44 -16.83 -9.55
C ASN A 50 -8.69 -15.54 -8.76
N GLU A 51 -7.95 -15.32 -7.66
CA GLU A 51 -8.21 -14.20 -6.75
C GLU A 51 -6.91 -13.65 -6.15
N LEU A 52 -7.00 -12.43 -5.63
CA LEU A 52 -5.95 -11.82 -4.82
C LEU A 52 -6.30 -12.05 -3.34
N ILE A 53 -5.37 -12.61 -2.58
CA ILE A 53 -5.56 -12.96 -1.19
C ILE A 53 -4.82 -11.94 -0.34
N ASP A 54 -5.57 -11.09 0.37
CA ASP A 54 -5.02 -10.13 1.33
C ASP A 54 -4.53 -10.87 2.59
N LYS A 55 -3.22 -10.82 2.86
CA LYS A 55 -2.60 -11.45 4.03
C LYS A 55 -2.60 -10.55 5.27
N GLY A 56 -3.04 -9.30 5.11
CA GLY A 56 -3.10 -8.32 6.18
C GLY A 56 -2.02 -7.25 6.08
N VAL A 57 -2.14 -6.29 7.00
CA VAL A 57 -1.27 -5.12 7.09
C VAL A 57 0.12 -5.54 7.57
N ILE A 58 1.13 -5.22 6.78
CA ILE A 58 2.54 -5.40 7.14
C ILE A 58 3.23 -4.08 7.50
N TYR A 59 2.64 -2.95 7.08
CA TYR A 59 3.13 -1.61 7.43
C TYR A 59 1.97 -0.64 7.63
N ARG A 60 2.11 0.26 8.62
CA ARG A 60 1.16 1.34 8.91
C ARG A 60 1.89 2.63 9.29
N LYS A 61 1.39 3.77 8.81
CA LYS A 61 1.87 5.11 9.13
C LYS A 61 0.69 6.05 9.37
N LEU A 62 0.77 6.88 10.41
CA LEU A 62 -0.12 8.02 10.59
C LEU A 62 0.49 9.23 9.89
N VAL A 63 -0.32 9.95 9.12
CA VAL A 63 0.04 11.18 8.44
C VAL A 63 -0.42 12.32 9.36
N LYS A 64 0.53 13.14 9.82
CA LYS A 64 0.27 14.29 10.69
C LYS A 64 0.20 15.56 9.87
#